data_AF-W7W9J0-F1
#
_entry.id   AF-W7W9J0-F1
#
_cell.length_a   1.000
_cell.length_b   1.000
_cell.length_c   1.000
_cell.angle_alpha   90.00
_cell.angle_beta   90.00
_cell.angle_gamma   90.00
#
_symmetry.space_group_name_H-M   'P 1'
#
loop_
_entity.id
_entity.type
_entity.pdbx_description
1 polymer ?
#
loop_
_entity_poly.entity_id
_entity_poly.type
_entity_poly.pdbx_seq_one_letter_code
_entity_poly.pdbx_strand_id
1 'polypeptide(L)'
;MKLNLYTIDHAPRALPIWETILEDLGRPPPHRVARVLGVGLSTVYRWNKARSAPRSACLALYWLTRWGRSAVHCAAVNDATAAVGYVNALRRENGELRAQLAHVLALSDSGAANAPLLGDGRG
;
A
#
# COMPACT_ATOMS: atom_id res chain seq x y z
N MET A 1 1.99 12.83 8.70
CA MET A 1 2.51 11.60 8.04
C MET A 1 1.50 11.15 6.99
N LYS A 2 1.90 10.90 5.73
CA LYS A 2 1.00 10.49 4.64
C LYS A 2 1.10 8.98 4.47
N LEU A 3 -0.03 8.27 4.57
CA LEU A 3 -0.07 6.83 4.33
C LEU A 3 0.08 6.58 2.82
N ASN A 4 1.17 5.94 2.41
CA ASN A 4 1.39 5.53 1.02
C ASN A 4 1.43 4.00 0.94
N LEU A 5 0.38 3.41 0.37
CA LEU A 5 0.19 1.96 0.29
C LEU A 5 0.78 1.35 -0.99
N TYR A 6 1.15 2.19 -1.96
CA TYR A 6 1.63 1.74 -3.26
C TYR A 6 3.05 2.24 -3.52
N THR A 7 3.97 1.29 -3.76
CA THR A 7 5.36 1.57 -4.12
C THR A 7 5.92 0.44 -4.98
N ILE A 8 6.94 0.75 -5.78
CA ILE A 8 7.72 -0.24 -6.54
C ILE A 8 8.46 -1.22 -5.61
N ASP A 9 8.71 -0.82 -4.36
CA ASP A 9 9.42 -1.63 -3.38
C ASP A 9 8.64 -2.88 -2.94
N HIS A 10 7.33 -2.94 -3.24
CA HIS A 10 6.50 -4.11 -2.99
C HIS A 10 6.74 -5.24 -4.01
N ALA A 11 7.53 -4.99 -5.06
CA ALA A 11 7.93 -6.04 -5.98
C ALA A 11 8.73 -7.13 -5.24
N PRO A 12 8.47 -8.43 -5.53
CA PRO A 12 9.21 -9.52 -4.91
C PRO A 12 10.70 -9.40 -5.18
N ARG A 13 11.51 -9.37 -4.12
CA ARG A 13 12.97 -9.27 -4.21
C ARG A 13 13.57 -10.52 -4.86
N ALA A 14 13.15 -11.68 -4.39
CA ALA A 14 13.50 -12.98 -4.93
C ALA A 14 12.32 -13.58 -5.72
N LEU A 15 12.63 -14.21 -6.84
CA LEU A 15 11.65 -14.95 -7.64
C LEU A 15 12.07 -16.42 -7.68
N PRO A 16 11.11 -17.36 -7.65
CA PRO A 16 11.40 -18.75 -7.96
C PRO A 16 11.93 -18.86 -9.40
N ILE A 17 12.72 -19.90 -9.65
CA ILE A 17 13.19 -20.20 -11.01
C ILE A 17 12.01 -20.60 -11.90
N TRP A 18 12.21 -20.47 -13.22
CA TRP A 18 11.20 -20.72 -14.24
C TRP A 18 10.43 -22.04 -14.04
N GLU A 19 11.15 -23.14 -13.78
CA GLU A 19 10.54 -24.46 -13.61
C GLU A 19 9.64 -24.53 -12.38
N THR A 20 10.09 -23.97 -11.25
CA THR A 20 9.31 -23.93 -10.00
C THR A 20 8.02 -23.12 -10.16
N ILE A 21 8.06 -22.03 -10.92
CA ILE A 21 6.85 -21.26 -11.25
C ILE A 21 5.89 -22.12 -12.07
N LEU A 22 6.37 -22.76 -13.14
CA LEU A 22 5.51 -23.58 -14.00
C LEU A 22 4.94 -24.79 -13.25
N GLU A 23 5.70 -25.40 -12.35
CA GLU A 23 5.26 -26.50 -11.50
C GLU A 23 4.12 -26.09 -10.57
N ASP A 24 4.25 -24.94 -9.88
CA ASP A 24 3.19 -24.40 -9.02
C ASP A 24 1.91 -24.09 -9.81
N LEU A 25 2.06 -23.69 -11.08
CA LEU A 25 0.95 -23.45 -12.01
C LEU A 25 0.40 -24.72 -12.68
N GLY A 26 0.83 -25.91 -12.27
CA GLY A 26 0.33 -27.18 -12.80
C GLY A 26 0.86 -27.54 -14.20
N ARG A 27 2.06 -27.08 -14.54
CA ARG A 27 2.75 -27.28 -15.83
C ARG A 27 1.86 -26.93 -17.03
N PRO A 28 1.42 -25.67 -17.15
CA PRO A 28 0.53 -25.25 -18.21
C PRO A 28 1.18 -25.48 -19.58
N PRO A 29 0.38 -25.80 -20.62
CA PRO A 29 0.91 -26.01 -21.95
C PRO A 29 1.52 -24.70 -22.50
N PRO A 30 2.62 -24.78 -23.29
CA PRO A 30 3.37 -23.59 -23.73
C PRO A 30 2.54 -22.51 -24.44
N HIS A 31 1.48 -22.88 -25.16
CA HIS A 31 0.61 -21.91 -25.84
C HIS A 31 -0.21 -21.05 -24.88
N ARG A 32 -0.56 -21.56 -23.68
CA ARG A 32 -1.25 -20.77 -22.66
C ARG A 32 -0.30 -19.77 -22.02
N VAL A 33 0.93 -20.21 -21.71
CA VAL A 33 1.99 -19.36 -21.18
C VAL A 33 2.31 -18.23 -22.18
N ALA A 34 2.44 -18.57 -23.46
CA ALA A 34 2.67 -17.62 -24.54
C ALA A 34 1.56 -16.55 -24.62
N ARG A 35 0.30 -16.97 -24.54
CA ARG A 35 -0.87 -16.07 -24.53
C ARG A 35 -0.89 -15.13 -23.33
N VAL A 36 -0.65 -15.66 -22.13
CA VAL A 36 -0.63 -14.85 -20.89
C VAL A 36 0.50 -13.83 -20.92
N LEU A 37 1.67 -14.20 -21.44
CA LEU A 37 2.84 -13.33 -21.49
C LEU A 37 2.90 -12.43 -22.74
N GLY A 38 2.00 -12.62 -23.70
CA GLY A 38 2.01 -11.85 -24.95
C GLY A 38 3.25 -12.12 -25.82
N VAL A 39 3.81 -13.33 -25.78
CA VAL A 39 5.01 -13.70 -26.53
C VAL A 39 4.74 -14.83 -27.54
N GLY A 40 5.63 -15.00 -28.52
CA GLY A 40 5.54 -16.11 -29.47
C GLY A 40 5.74 -17.47 -28.82
N LEU A 41 5.07 -18.50 -29.35
CA LEU A 41 5.17 -19.88 -28.84
C LEU A 41 6.61 -20.41 -28.85
N SER A 42 7.38 -20.10 -29.91
CA SER A 42 8.80 -20.45 -30.03
C SER A 42 9.66 -19.86 -28.90
N THR A 43 9.29 -18.68 -28.39
CA THR A 43 9.98 -18.04 -27.26
C THR A 43 9.79 -18.85 -25.98
N VAL A 44 8.57 -19.32 -25.70
CA VAL A 44 8.29 -20.16 -24.54
C VAL A 44 9.01 -21.51 -24.65
N TYR A 45 9.02 -22.14 -25.83
CA TYR A 45 9.79 -23.37 -26.04
C TYR A 45 11.28 -23.17 -25.79
N ARG A 46 11.86 -22.05 -26.26
CA ARG A 46 13.26 -21.71 -26.00
C ARG A 46 13.53 -21.56 -24.51
N TRP A 47 12.65 -20.88 -23.76
CA TRP A 47 12.79 -20.73 -22.31
C TRP A 47 12.64 -22.05 -21.57
N ASN A 48 11.70 -22.90 -21.96
CA ASN A 48 11.55 -24.25 -21.40
C ASN A 48 12.81 -25.08 -21.61
N LYS A 49 13.38 -25.07 -22.82
CA LYS A 49 14.65 -25.77 -23.12
C LYS A 49 15.82 -25.23 -22.30
N ALA A 50 15.90 -23.91 -22.14
CA ALA A 50 16.93 -23.25 -21.34
C ALA A 50 16.70 -23.32 -19.83
N ARG A 51 15.53 -23.81 -19.39
CA ARG A 51 15.06 -23.79 -17.99
C ARG A 51 15.12 -22.40 -17.36
N SER A 52 14.98 -21.36 -18.19
CA SER A 52 15.21 -19.98 -17.80
C SER A 52 14.41 -19.04 -18.70
N ALA A 53 13.76 -18.06 -18.06
CA ALA A 53 13.02 -17.00 -18.71
C ALA A 53 13.46 -15.63 -18.14
N PRO A 54 13.26 -14.53 -18.89
CA PRO A 54 13.55 -13.18 -18.40
C PRO A 54 12.83 -12.89 -17.09
N ARG A 55 13.47 -12.08 -16.22
CA ARG A 55 12.91 -11.69 -14.91
C ARG A 55 11.49 -11.12 -15.02
N SER A 56 11.20 -10.35 -16.07
CA SER A 56 9.86 -9.79 -16.30
C SER A 56 8.79 -10.86 -16.52
N ALA A 57 9.10 -11.94 -17.26
CA ALA A 57 8.19 -13.06 -17.45
C ALA A 57 7.96 -13.81 -16.13
N CYS A 58 9.03 -14.08 -15.37
CA CYS A 58 8.92 -14.70 -14.06
C CYS A 58 8.11 -13.83 -13.09
N LEU A 59 8.29 -12.52 -13.11
CA LEU A 59 7.55 -11.56 -12.28
C LEU A 59 6.05 -11.57 -12.62
N ALA A 60 5.71 -11.58 -13.91
CA ALA A 60 4.32 -11.64 -14.36
C ALA A 60 3.62 -12.93 -13.90
N LEU A 61 4.28 -14.08 -14.08
CA LEU A 61 3.73 -15.37 -13.67
C LEU A 61 3.72 -15.56 -12.15
N TYR A 62 4.67 -14.98 -11.43
CA TYR A 62 4.78 -15.10 -9.98
C TYR A 62 3.48 -14.70 -9.28
N TRP A 63 2.81 -13.63 -9.72
CA TRP A 63 1.55 -13.19 -9.11
C TRP A 63 0.38 -14.17 -9.28
N LEU A 64 0.50 -15.14 -10.20
CA LEU A 64 -0.48 -16.21 -10.39
C LEU A 64 -0.21 -17.42 -9.47
N THR A 65 1.00 -17.55 -8.94
CA THR A 65 1.41 -18.65 -8.05
C THR A 65 0.78 -18.53 -6.66
N ARG A 66 0.80 -19.62 -5.89
CA ARG A 66 0.35 -19.60 -4.48
C ARG A 66 1.13 -18.60 -3.63
N TRP A 67 2.44 -18.43 -3.89
CA TRP A 67 3.29 -17.49 -3.14
C TRP A 67 2.93 -16.04 -3.47
N GLY A 68 2.75 -15.73 -4.75
CA GLY A 68 2.32 -14.40 -5.18
C GLY A 68 0.93 -14.03 -4.64
N ARG A 69 -0.01 -14.97 -4.70
CA ARG A 69 -1.35 -14.81 -4.11
C ARG A 69 -1.27 -14.56 -2.59
N SER A 70 -0.47 -15.35 -1.88
CA SER A 70 -0.25 -15.17 -0.43
C SER A 70 0.34 -13.80 -0.11
N ALA A 71 1.34 -13.35 -0.87
CA ALA A 71 1.95 -12.03 -0.69
C ALA A 71 0.94 -10.90 -0.87
N VAL A 72 0.09 -10.96 -1.90
CA VAL A 72 -0.98 -9.98 -2.14
C VAL A 72 -1.99 -9.97 -1.00
N HIS A 73 -2.43 -11.14 -0.52
CA HIS A 73 -3.37 -11.23 0.60
C HIS A 73 -2.78 -10.67 1.89
N CYS A 74 -1.52 -10.98 2.19
CA CYS A 74 -0.82 -10.46 3.35
C CYS A 74 -0.69 -8.93 3.29
N ALA A 75 -0.30 -8.39 2.13
CA ALA A 75 -0.22 -6.95 1.91
C ALA A 75 -1.58 -6.27 2.13
N ALA A 76 -2.66 -6.81 1.57
CA ALA A 76 -4.00 -6.25 1.74
C ALA A 76 -4.45 -6.18 3.22
N VAL A 77 -4.15 -7.23 4.01
CA VAL A 77 -4.45 -7.25 5.44
C VAL A 77 -3.62 -6.22 6.21
N ASN A 78 -2.33 -6.11 5.89
CA ASN A 78 -1.43 -5.14 6.51
C ASN A 78 -1.86 -3.71 6.18
N ASP A 79 -2.22 -3.44 4.93
CA ASP A 79 -2.69 -2.14 4.46
C ASP A 79 -3.98 -1.72 5.19
N ALA A 80 -4.94 -2.63 5.30
CA ALA A 80 -6.18 -2.39 6.04
C ALA A 80 -5.91 -2.08 7.52
N THR A 81 -5.02 -2.86 8.15
CA THR A 81 -4.64 -2.67 9.56
C THR A 81 -3.96 -1.32 9.76
N ALA A 82 -3.02 -0.96 8.88
CA ALA A 82 -2.34 0.33 8.90
C ALA A 82 -3.31 1.51 8.72
N ALA A 83 -4.26 1.39 7.79
CA ALA A 83 -5.28 2.42 7.55
C ALA A 83 -6.18 2.63 8.77
N VAL A 84 -6.65 1.54 9.41
CA VAL A 84 -7.45 1.61 10.64
C VAL A 84 -6.65 2.27 11.77
N GLY A 85 -5.39 1.87 11.96
CA GLY A 85 -4.50 2.48 12.95
C GLY A 85 -4.32 3.98 12.73
N TYR A 86 -4.12 4.38 11.47
CA TYR A 86 -3.96 5.77 11.08
C TYR A 86 -5.22 6.60 11.34
N VAL A 87 -6.40 6.10 10.95
CA VAL A 87 -7.69 6.78 11.23
C VAL A 87 -7.92 6.93 12.73
N ASN A 88 -7.63 5.90 13.52
CA ASN A 88 -7.79 5.96 14.97
C ASN A 88 -6.84 6.98 15.61
N ALA A 89 -5.60 7.10 15.12
CA ALA A 89 -4.66 8.12 15.56
C ALA A 89 -5.17 9.53 15.24
N LEU A 90 -5.63 9.77 14.01
CA LEU A 90 -6.21 11.05 13.61
C LEU A 90 -7.44 11.42 14.42
N ARG A 91 -8.32 10.46 14.74
CA ARG A 91 -9.50 10.70 15.58
C ARG A 91 -9.12 11.14 16.99
N ARG A 92 -8.11 10.53 17.60
CA ARG A 92 -7.61 10.92 18.92
C ARG A 92 -7.03 12.33 18.90
N GLU A 93 -6.12 12.60 17.96
CA GLU A 93 -5.49 13.93 17.81
C GLU A 93 -6.54 15.03 17.55
N ASN A 94 -7.54 14.76 16.70
CA ASN A 94 -8.62 15.71 16.45
C ASN A 94 -9.48 15.96 17.70
N GLY A 95 -9.74 14.92 18.49
CA GLY A 95 -10.43 15.06 19.77
C GLY A 95 -9.66 15.91 20.78
N GLU A 96 -8.35 15.66 20.91
CA GLU A 96 -7.46 16.44 21.78
C GLU A 96 -7.39 17.91 21.35
N LEU A 97 -7.20 18.18 20.05
CA LEU A 97 -7.17 19.54 19.51
C LEU A 97 -8.49 20.27 19.73
N ARG A 98 -9.63 19.60 19.54
CA ARG A 98 -10.95 20.17 19.83
C ARG A 98 -11.12 20.49 21.31
N ALA A 99 -10.67 19.62 22.20
CA ALA A 99 -10.72 19.85 23.65
C ALA A 99 -9.85 21.04 24.07
N GLN A 100 -8.63 21.14 23.53
CA GLN A 100 -7.74 22.28 23.76
C GLN A 100 -8.34 23.59 23.25
N LEU A 101 -8.91 23.58 22.04
CA LEU A 101 -9.58 24.75 21.48
C LEU A 101 -10.77 25.18 22.33
N ALA A 102 -11.61 24.24 22.76
CA ALA A 102 -12.74 24.52 23.64
C ALA A 102 -12.29 25.15 24.96
N HIS A 103 -11.19 24.66 25.55
CA HIS A 103 -10.63 25.22 26.78
C HIS A 103 -10.14 26.68 26.58
N VAL A 104 -9.42 26.95 25.50
CA VAL A 104 -8.94 28.30 25.17
C VAL A 104 -10.10 29.26 24.90
N LEU A 105 -11.11 28.82 24.15
CA LEU A 105 -12.30 29.62 23.86
C LEU A 105 -13.07 29.95 25.16
N ALA A 106 -13.21 28.99 26.07
CA ALA A 106 -13.84 29.21 27.36
C ALA A 106 -13.08 30.25 28.22
N LEU A 107 -11.74 30.24 28.18
CA LEU A 107 -10.93 31.28 28.84
C LEU A 107 -11.09 32.65 28.20
N SER A 108 -11.28 32.73 26.88
CA SER A 108 -11.54 34.01 26.19
C SER A 108 -12.94 34.57 26.47
N ASP A 109 -13.97 33.72 26.56
CA ASP A 109 -15.34 34.12 26.90
C ASP A 109 -15.50 34.49 28.39
N SER A 110 -14.65 33.94 29.26
CA SER A 110 -14.59 34.31 30.68
C SER A 110 -14.07 35.73 30.92
N GLY A 111 -13.75 36.48 29.86
CA GLY A 111 -13.11 37.79 29.92
C GLY A 111 -11.68 37.64 30.40
N ALA A 112 -10.72 37.90 29.51
CA ALA A 112 -9.35 38.11 29.98
C ALA A 112 -9.41 39.24 31.03
N ALA A 113 -8.93 38.99 32.25
CA ALA A 113 -8.78 40.04 33.27
C ALA A 113 -7.87 41.20 32.78
N ASN A 114 -7.13 40.96 31.69
CA ASN A 114 -6.25 41.91 31.01
C ASN A 114 -6.83 42.39 29.67
N ALA A 115 -8.14 42.26 29.44
CA ALA A 115 -8.77 42.86 28.27
C ALA A 115 -8.42 44.37 28.30
N PRO A 116 -7.82 44.94 27.24
CA PRO A 116 -7.46 46.34 27.25
C PRO A 116 -8.73 47.14 27.49
N LEU A 117 -8.70 48.01 28.50
CA LEU A 117 -9.70 49.04 28.72
C LEU A 117 -9.70 49.89 27.45
N LEU A 118 -10.53 49.53 26.46
CA LEU A 118 -10.84 50.39 25.34
C LEU A 118 -11.46 51.63 25.99
N GLY A 119 -10.65 52.66 26.11
CA GLY A 119 -11.01 53.92 26.72
C GLY A 119 -12.32 54.37 26.12
N ASP A 120 -13.28 54.66 27.00
CA ASP A 120 -14.57 55.23 26.66
C ASP A 120 -14.28 56.58 25.99
N GLY A 121 -14.17 56.57 24.67
CA GLY A 121 -14.05 57.75 23.84
C GLY A 121 -15.38 58.47 23.82
N ARG A 122 -15.75 59.10 24.94
CA ARG A 122 -16.70 60.21 24.95
C ARG A 122 -15.91 61.49 24.73
N GLY A 123 -16.38 62.26 23.74
CA GLY A 123 -15.85 63.57 23.37
C GLY A 123 -16.18 64.67 24.37
#